data_AF-A0A1G8UZT5-F1
#
_entry.id   AF-A0A1G8UZT5-F1
#
_cell.length_a   1.000
_cell.length_b   1.000
_cell.length_c   1.000
_cell.angle_alpha   90.00
_cell.angle_beta   90.00
_cell.angle_gamma   90.00
#
_symmetry.space_group_name_H-M   'P 1'
#
loop_
_entity.id
_entity.type
_entity.pdbx_description
1 polymer ?
#
loop_
_entity_poly.entity_id
_entity_poly.type
_entity_poly.pdbx_seq_one_letter_code
_entity_poly.pdbx_strand_id
1 'polypeptide(L)'
;MKLPLFLGSALLFACLACPAAELELQGSRLVVSGMLDGSAIKTFTQYLAKGNVRTVVFEDSFGGTADAAGAYADAIRSSGVDTEVRGQCMAACAYAFLAGKTHRFGYGFQVNGVLLPVATRPSAAELASRWRGDEAHKTLAEFTPIAAAAPAKEAEASTGSGSARDNWQPDHGVLFTASPTLFGRIYNAFYCDGSQGRDFSKCERLPDADPYKLGVLTP
;
A
#
# COMPACT_ATOMS: atom_id res chain seq x y z
N MET A 1 -42.48 33.46 -33.12
CA MET A 1 -42.56 32.77 -31.81
C MET A 1 -42.26 31.30 -32.06
N LYS A 2 -41.37 30.55 -31.42
CA LYS A 2 -40.41 30.68 -30.32
C LYS A 2 -39.34 29.60 -30.59
N LEU A 3 -38.06 29.91 -30.39
CA LEU A 3 -36.94 28.96 -30.47
C LEU A 3 -36.70 28.38 -29.05
N PRO A 4 -36.52 27.06 -28.85
CA PRO A 4 -36.04 26.56 -27.58
C PRO A 4 -34.51 26.49 -27.58
N LEU A 5 -33.94 27.29 -26.70
CA LEU A 5 -32.54 27.34 -26.30
C LEU A 5 -32.28 26.16 -25.35
N PHE A 6 -31.56 25.12 -25.80
CA PHE A 6 -31.04 24.10 -24.90
C PHE A 6 -29.64 24.51 -24.42
N LEU A 7 -29.57 25.10 -23.23
CA LEU A 7 -28.35 25.14 -22.43
C LEU A 7 -28.08 23.71 -21.93
N GLY A 8 -27.24 22.97 -22.64
CA GLY A 8 -26.66 21.72 -22.14
C GLY A 8 -25.53 22.05 -21.16
N SER A 9 -25.78 21.86 -19.87
CA SER A 9 -24.75 21.93 -18.82
C SER A 9 -23.67 20.88 -19.07
N ALA A 10 -22.44 21.31 -19.31
CA ALA A 10 -21.28 20.45 -19.31
C ALA A 10 -20.97 20.03 -17.86
N LEU A 11 -21.31 18.79 -17.49
CA LEU A 11 -20.78 18.15 -16.29
C LEU A 11 -19.28 17.92 -16.51
N LEU A 12 -18.45 18.75 -15.89
CA LEU A 12 -17.03 18.49 -15.69
C LEU A 12 -16.90 17.27 -14.75
N PHE A 13 -16.69 16.09 -15.34
CA PHE A 13 -16.16 14.93 -14.65
C PHE A 13 -14.72 15.26 -14.22
N ALA A 14 -14.54 15.76 -13.01
CA ALA A 14 -13.23 15.82 -12.38
C ALA A 14 -12.79 14.37 -12.11
N CYS A 15 -11.89 13.85 -12.96
CA CYS A 15 -11.14 12.64 -12.62
C CYS A 15 -10.43 12.91 -11.28
N LEU A 16 -10.85 12.23 -10.23
CA LEU A 16 -10.16 12.18 -8.94
C LEU A 16 -8.84 11.43 -9.16
N ALA A 17 -7.86 12.12 -9.74
CA ALA A 17 -6.47 11.69 -9.69
C ALA A 17 -6.09 11.70 -8.20
N CYS A 18 -5.69 10.53 -7.70
CA CYS A 18 -5.11 10.48 -6.37
C CYS A 18 -3.80 11.29 -6.41
N PRO A 19 -3.58 12.22 -5.47
CA PRO A 19 -2.35 13.02 -5.47
C PRO A 19 -1.12 12.11 -5.36
N ALA A 20 -0.02 12.52 -5.99
CA ALA A 20 1.28 11.89 -5.83
C ALA A 20 1.72 11.89 -4.36
N ALA A 21 2.74 11.11 -4.01
CA ALA A 21 3.22 11.03 -2.64
C ALA A 21 3.66 12.40 -2.10
N GLU A 22 3.06 12.82 -1.00
CA GLU A 22 3.47 14.00 -0.24
C GLU A 22 4.26 13.59 0.99
N LEU A 23 5.29 14.36 1.33
CA LEU A 23 6.22 14.08 2.42
C LEU A 23 6.24 15.24 3.41
N GLU A 24 5.88 14.97 4.67
CA GLU A 24 5.90 15.97 5.74
C GLU A 24 6.72 15.48 6.93
N LEU A 25 7.71 16.28 7.35
CA LEU A 25 8.52 15.96 8.52
C LEU A 25 7.90 16.56 9.79
N GLN A 26 7.36 15.70 10.65
CA GLN A 26 6.77 16.04 11.95
C GLN A 26 7.67 15.55 13.10
N GLY A 27 8.65 16.38 13.47
CA GLY A 27 9.65 16.00 14.47
C GLY A 27 10.49 14.80 14.00
N SER A 28 10.42 13.67 14.72
CA SER A 28 11.08 12.42 14.32
C SER A 28 10.21 11.51 13.45
N ARG A 29 9.08 12.01 12.95
CA ARG A 29 8.12 11.25 12.14
C ARG A 29 8.14 11.80 10.72
N LEU A 30 8.29 10.93 9.73
CA LEU A 30 8.10 11.30 8.33
C LEU A 30 6.72 10.79 7.89
N VAL A 31 5.78 11.72 7.71
CA VAL A 31 4.44 11.40 7.21
C VAL A 31 4.50 11.32 5.68
N VAL A 32 3.92 10.25 5.15
CA VAL A 32 3.82 9.94 3.72
C VAL A 32 2.35 9.72 3.41
N SER A 33 1.78 10.57 2.57
CA SER A 33 0.38 10.51 2.16
C SER A 33 0.25 10.46 0.64
N GLY A 34 -0.91 10.01 0.14
CA GLY A 34 -1.15 9.91 -1.30
C GLY A 34 -0.46 8.71 -1.95
N MET A 35 -0.20 8.81 -3.26
CA MET A 35 0.20 7.67 -4.09
C MET A 35 1.71 7.42 -4.07
N LEU A 36 2.15 6.21 -3.71
CA LEU A 36 3.56 5.79 -3.82
C LEU A 36 3.95 5.47 -5.27
N ASP A 37 3.91 6.46 -6.15
CA ASP A 37 4.25 6.34 -7.57
C ASP A 37 5.77 6.36 -7.85
N GLY A 38 6.59 6.50 -6.80
CA GLY A 38 8.06 6.56 -6.88
C GLY A 38 8.62 7.97 -7.13
N SER A 39 7.80 8.96 -7.47
CA SER A 39 8.27 10.33 -7.74
C SER A 39 8.97 10.99 -6.54
N ALA A 40 8.50 10.69 -5.32
CA ALA A 40 9.04 11.23 -4.08
C ALA A 40 10.21 10.40 -3.47
N ILE A 41 10.63 9.29 -4.10
CA ILE A 41 11.59 8.34 -3.48
C ILE A 41 12.93 8.98 -3.14
N LYS A 42 13.43 9.88 -4.00
CA LYS A 42 14.70 10.57 -3.76
C LYS A 42 14.64 11.42 -2.51
N THR A 43 13.58 12.21 -2.37
CA THR A 43 13.36 13.09 -1.21
C THR A 43 13.10 12.28 0.06
N PHE A 44 12.36 11.18 -0.05
CA PHE A 44 12.12 10.24 1.03
C PHE A 44 13.44 9.67 1.58
N THR A 45 14.30 9.13 0.71
CA THR A 45 15.62 8.60 1.09
C THR A 45 16.51 9.68 1.70
N GLN A 46 16.44 10.93 1.21
CA GLN A 46 17.17 12.04 1.81
C GLN A 46 16.71 12.36 3.24
N TYR A 47 15.41 12.27 3.53
CA TYR A 47 14.92 12.43 4.90
C TYR A 47 15.43 11.33 5.82
N LEU A 48 15.39 10.07 5.37
CA LEU A 48 15.88 8.93 6.16
C LEU A 48 17.40 8.99 6.38
N ALA A 49 18.17 9.37 5.36
CA ALA A 49 19.63 9.46 5.44
C ALA A 49 20.13 10.52 6.44
N LYS A 50 19.31 11.52 6.78
CA LYS A 50 19.63 12.50 7.85
C LYS A 50 19.68 11.88 9.24
N GLY A 51 19.11 10.68 9.45
CA GLY A 51 19.14 9.95 10.72
C GLY A 51 18.20 10.47 11.81
N ASN A 52 17.40 11.51 11.53
CA ASN A 52 16.48 12.11 12.51
C ASN A 52 15.08 11.46 12.51
N VAL A 53 14.75 10.72 11.46
CA VAL A 53 13.48 9.99 11.35
C VAL A 53 13.58 8.70 12.13
N ARG A 54 12.62 8.47 13.03
CA ARG A 54 12.46 7.20 13.77
C ARG A 54 11.27 6.39 13.28
N THR A 55 10.27 7.07 12.73
CA THR A 55 9.03 6.42 12.27
C THR A 55 8.59 7.02 10.95
N VAL A 56 8.35 6.16 9.96
CA VAL A 56 7.64 6.52 8.73
C VAL A 56 6.15 6.25 8.96
N VAL A 57 5.32 7.26 8.76
CA VAL A 57 3.88 7.19 8.97
C VAL A 57 3.21 7.24 7.61
N PHE A 58 2.58 6.16 7.20
CA PHE A 58 1.74 6.13 6.01
C PHE A 58 0.34 6.60 6.39
N GLU A 59 -0.08 7.75 5.88
CA GLU A 59 -1.37 8.37 6.15
C GLU A 59 -2.20 8.41 4.87
N ASP A 60 -3.26 7.60 4.82
CA ASP A 60 -4.14 7.46 3.65
C ASP A 60 -3.34 7.37 2.34
N SER A 61 -2.53 6.32 2.28
CA SER A 61 -1.52 6.12 1.27
C SER A 61 -1.84 4.90 0.40
N PHE A 62 -1.84 5.10 -0.92
CA PHE A 62 -2.48 4.18 -1.86
C PHE A 62 -1.59 3.84 -3.05
N GLY A 63 -1.87 2.69 -3.69
CA GLY A 63 -1.39 2.42 -5.04
C GLY A 63 0.13 2.32 -5.15
N GLY A 64 0.65 2.67 -6.31
CA GLY A 64 2.06 2.53 -6.67
C GLY A 64 2.35 1.27 -7.50
N THR A 65 3.56 1.24 -8.06
CA THR A 65 4.10 0.07 -8.78
C THR A 65 4.86 -0.85 -7.82
N ALA A 66 5.08 -2.11 -8.21
CA ALA A 66 5.94 -3.02 -7.46
C ALA A 66 7.37 -2.45 -7.29
N ASP A 67 7.89 -1.76 -8.30
CA ASP A 67 9.21 -1.10 -8.24
C ASP A 67 9.25 0.02 -7.20
N ALA A 68 8.21 0.86 -7.15
CA ALA A 68 8.09 1.90 -6.13
C ALA A 68 8.00 1.27 -4.73
N ALA A 69 7.18 0.23 -4.57
CA ALA A 69 7.05 -0.53 -3.34
C ALA A 69 8.42 -1.05 -2.85
N GLY A 70 9.20 -1.64 -3.75
CA GLY A 70 10.55 -2.14 -3.48
C GLY A 70 11.49 -1.03 -3.04
N ALA A 71 11.53 0.08 -3.79
CA ALA A 71 12.42 1.19 -3.50
C ALA A 71 12.13 1.84 -2.13
N TYR A 72 10.86 2.07 -1.78
CA TYR A 72 10.49 2.57 -0.45
C TYR A 72 10.84 1.55 0.64
N ALA A 73 10.54 0.27 0.43
CA ALA A 73 10.84 -0.78 1.38
C ALA A 73 12.35 -0.90 1.65
N ASP A 74 13.19 -0.84 0.63
CA ASP A 74 14.65 -0.94 0.77
C ASP A 74 15.25 0.25 1.51
N ALA A 75 14.73 1.46 1.24
CA ALA A 75 15.12 2.65 1.99
C ALA A 75 14.73 2.55 3.48
N ILE A 76 13.55 2.02 3.78
CA ILE A 76 13.08 1.80 5.16
C ILE A 76 13.94 0.75 5.86
N ARG A 77 14.19 -0.41 5.25
CA ARG A 77 15.07 -1.46 5.82
C ARG A 77 16.47 -0.93 6.10
N SER A 78 17.05 -0.21 5.13
CA SER A 78 18.41 0.33 5.23
C SER A 78 18.54 1.36 6.35
N SER A 79 17.48 2.11 6.63
CA SER A 79 17.46 3.11 7.72
C SER A 79 17.10 2.53 9.08
N GLY A 80 16.47 1.35 9.14
CA GLY A 80 16.09 0.68 10.38
C GLY A 80 14.99 1.40 11.17
N VAL A 81 14.16 2.21 10.50
CA VAL A 81 13.05 2.96 11.11
C VAL A 81 11.83 2.07 11.36
N ASP A 82 10.97 2.51 12.27
CA ASP A 82 9.65 1.93 12.47
C ASP A 82 8.68 2.43 11.40
N THR A 83 7.58 1.70 11.19
CA THR A 83 6.47 2.12 10.32
C THR A 83 5.15 2.17 11.09
N GLU A 84 4.30 3.12 10.73
CA GLU A 84 2.96 3.30 11.28
C GLU A 84 1.96 3.55 10.16
N VAL A 85 0.77 2.94 10.24
CA VAL A 85 -0.35 3.24 9.33
C VAL A 85 -1.43 4.05 10.06
N ARG A 86 -1.83 5.17 9.46
CA ARG A 86 -2.98 5.99 9.86
C ARG A 86 -3.98 6.04 8.70
N GLY A 87 -5.23 5.68 8.96
CA GLY A 87 -6.20 5.52 7.89
C GLY A 87 -5.85 4.30 7.03
N GLN A 88 -5.79 4.46 5.72
CA GLN A 88 -5.62 3.32 4.80
C GLN A 88 -4.21 3.24 4.21
N CYS A 89 -3.70 2.01 4.05
CA CYS A 89 -2.41 1.72 3.43
C CYS A 89 -2.54 0.55 2.45
N MET A 90 -2.50 0.84 1.16
CA MET A 90 -2.90 -0.13 0.13
C MET A 90 -1.81 -0.28 -0.93
N ALA A 91 -1.68 -1.49 -1.49
CA ALA A 91 -0.74 -1.80 -2.56
C ALA A 91 0.73 -1.53 -2.18
N ALA A 92 1.44 -0.61 -2.85
CA ALA A 92 2.86 -0.36 -2.59
C ALA A 92 3.11 0.12 -1.15
N CYS A 93 2.15 0.87 -0.59
CA CYS A 93 2.19 1.28 0.81
C CYS A 93 2.31 0.08 1.75
N ALA A 94 1.55 -0.99 1.52
CA ALA A 94 1.51 -2.13 2.42
C ALA A 94 2.86 -2.85 2.48
N TYR A 95 3.58 -2.94 1.37
CA TYR A 95 4.93 -3.49 1.33
C TYR A 95 5.99 -2.59 1.97
N ALA A 96 5.91 -1.28 1.73
CA ALA A 96 6.78 -0.31 2.38
C ALA A 96 6.54 -0.30 3.91
N PHE A 97 5.30 -0.47 4.34
CA PHE A 97 4.93 -0.62 5.74
C PHE A 97 5.58 -1.85 6.39
N LEU A 98 5.51 -3.02 5.77
CA LEU A 98 6.13 -4.25 6.30
C LEU A 98 7.66 -4.19 6.37
N ALA A 99 8.29 -3.23 5.70
CA ALA A 99 9.74 -3.06 5.70
C ALA A 99 10.29 -2.44 7.00
N GLY A 100 9.41 -1.88 7.84
CA GLY A 100 9.78 -1.28 9.12
C GLY A 100 10.37 -2.30 10.09
N LYS A 101 11.26 -1.84 10.97
CA LYS A 101 11.80 -2.66 12.07
C LYS A 101 10.67 -3.15 13.00
N THR A 102 9.74 -2.23 13.29
CA THR A 102 8.45 -2.51 13.90
C THR A 102 7.39 -1.85 13.05
N HIS A 103 6.20 -2.45 12.99
CA HIS A 103 5.12 -2.01 12.13
C HIS A 103 3.80 -2.08 12.91
N ARG A 104 3.12 -0.93 13.04
CA ARG A 104 1.93 -0.76 13.89
C ARG A 104 0.83 0.06 13.23
N PHE A 105 -0.38 -0.06 13.76
CA PHE A 105 -1.42 0.92 13.47
C PHE A 105 -1.29 2.15 14.38
N GLY A 106 -1.56 3.32 13.83
CA GLY A 106 -1.56 4.58 14.55
C GLY A 106 -2.72 4.69 15.54
N TYR A 107 -2.54 5.55 16.54
CA TYR A 107 -3.57 5.84 17.53
C TYR A 107 -4.63 6.80 16.97
N GLY A 108 -5.78 6.89 17.64
CA GLY A 108 -6.91 7.73 17.24
C GLY A 108 -8.22 6.96 17.04
N PHE A 109 -9.26 7.70 16.65
CA PHE A 109 -10.64 7.22 16.48
C PHE A 109 -10.97 6.80 15.04
N GLN A 110 -10.01 6.88 14.13
CA GLN A 110 -10.14 6.36 12.78
C GLN A 110 -9.93 4.84 12.73
N VAL A 111 -10.58 4.20 11.76
CA VAL A 111 -10.28 2.82 11.37
C VAL A 111 -8.99 2.84 10.58
N ASN A 112 -8.01 2.05 11.02
CA ASN A 112 -6.80 1.85 10.23
C ASN A 112 -6.91 0.55 9.43
N GLY A 113 -6.36 0.53 8.22
CA GLY A 113 -6.40 -0.62 7.32
C GLY A 113 -5.11 -0.77 6.53
N VAL A 114 -4.64 -1.99 6.37
CA VAL A 114 -3.56 -2.34 5.43
C VAL A 114 -3.98 -3.51 4.55
N LEU A 115 -4.01 -3.31 3.23
CA LEU A 115 -4.29 -4.37 2.25
C LEU A 115 -2.98 -4.87 1.67
N LEU A 116 -2.62 -6.09 2.04
CA LEU A 116 -1.45 -6.78 1.53
C LEU A 116 -1.83 -7.54 0.25
N PRO A 117 -1.26 -7.19 -0.92
CA PRO A 117 -1.56 -7.88 -2.15
C PRO A 117 -1.16 -9.35 -2.09
N VAL A 118 -2.04 -10.25 -2.55
CA VAL A 118 -1.76 -11.68 -2.69
C VAL A 118 -2.31 -12.18 -4.02
N ALA A 119 -1.54 -12.97 -4.76
CA ALA A 119 -1.97 -13.46 -6.09
C ALA A 119 -3.16 -14.45 -6.02
N THR A 120 -3.33 -15.14 -4.90
CA THR A 120 -4.39 -16.13 -4.67
C THR A 120 -4.85 -16.07 -3.22
N ARG A 121 -6.05 -16.58 -2.94
CA ARG A 121 -6.57 -16.70 -1.58
C ARG A 121 -5.63 -17.58 -0.74
N PRO A 122 -5.02 -17.04 0.31
CA PRO A 122 -4.13 -17.81 1.16
C PRO A 122 -4.94 -18.64 2.15
N SER A 123 -4.47 -19.85 2.41
CA SER A 123 -4.91 -20.64 3.56
C SER A 123 -4.41 -20.03 4.86
N ALA A 124 -5.06 -20.36 5.98
CA ALA A 124 -4.63 -19.92 7.31
C ALA A 124 -3.17 -20.31 7.64
N ALA A 125 -2.71 -21.45 7.12
CA ALA A 125 -1.34 -21.92 7.30
C ALA A 125 -0.31 -21.06 6.52
N GLU A 126 -0.65 -20.66 5.29
CA GLU A 126 0.23 -19.85 4.44
C GLU A 126 0.36 -18.40 4.95
N LEU A 127 -0.71 -17.85 5.53
CA LEU A 127 -0.68 -16.52 6.14
C LEU A 127 0.38 -16.39 7.23
N ALA A 128 0.60 -17.47 8.00
CA ALA A 128 1.42 -17.40 9.20
C ALA A 128 2.88 -17.04 8.90
N SER A 129 3.46 -17.51 7.79
CA SER A 129 4.90 -17.29 7.50
C SER A 129 5.16 -16.16 6.51
N ARG A 130 4.17 -15.78 5.69
CA ARG A 130 4.38 -15.03 4.45
C ARG A 130 4.95 -13.62 4.63
N TRP A 131 4.56 -12.90 5.68
CA TRP A 131 4.91 -11.49 5.85
C TRP A 131 5.94 -11.22 6.95
N ARG A 132 6.60 -12.27 7.44
CA ARG A 132 7.63 -12.15 8.49
C ARG A 132 9.03 -12.02 7.87
N GLY A 133 9.74 -10.95 8.22
CA GLY A 133 11.15 -10.77 7.87
C GLY A 133 11.41 -10.85 6.36
N ASP A 134 12.41 -11.65 5.97
CA ASP A 134 12.83 -11.81 4.56
C ASP A 134 11.73 -12.38 3.65
N GLU A 135 10.74 -13.11 4.20
CA GLU A 135 9.63 -13.68 3.42
C GLU A 135 8.70 -12.60 2.85
N ALA A 136 8.59 -11.44 3.52
CA ALA A 136 7.84 -10.30 2.99
C ALA A 136 8.49 -9.74 1.72
N HIS A 137 9.83 -9.75 1.66
CA HIS A 137 10.57 -9.31 0.47
C HIS A 137 10.44 -10.32 -0.68
N LYS A 138 10.49 -11.62 -0.38
CA LYS A 138 10.20 -12.67 -1.37
C LYS A 138 8.78 -12.55 -1.92
N THR A 139 7.81 -12.27 -1.05
CA THR A 139 6.42 -12.03 -1.45
C THR A 139 6.32 -10.85 -2.42
N LEU A 140 6.99 -9.73 -2.16
CA LEU A 140 7.03 -8.61 -3.13
C LEU A 140 7.65 -9.03 -4.48
N ALA A 141 8.74 -9.81 -4.43
CA ALA A 141 9.40 -10.30 -5.64
C ALA A 141 8.52 -11.23 -6.50
N GLU A 142 7.50 -11.89 -5.93
CA GLU A 142 6.50 -12.66 -6.70
C GLU A 142 5.63 -11.77 -7.61
N PHE A 143 5.56 -10.47 -7.30
CA PHE A 143 4.79 -9.49 -8.07
C PHE A 143 5.65 -8.65 -9.03
N THR A 144 6.98 -8.71 -8.93
CA THR A 144 7.87 -8.08 -9.91
C THR A 144 8.19 -9.08 -11.02
N PRO A 145 8.01 -8.75 -12.31
CA PRO A 145 8.38 -9.66 -13.38
C PRO A 145 9.87 -9.99 -13.32
N ILE A 146 10.24 -11.25 -13.54
CA ILE A 146 11.64 -11.71 -13.69
C ILE A 146 12.20 -11.10 -14.98
N ALA A 147 12.63 -9.85 -14.92
CA ALA A 147 13.25 -9.14 -16.04
C ALA A 147 14.44 -8.31 -15.56
N ALA A 148 15.37 -8.98 -14.87
CA ALA A 148 16.70 -8.43 -14.59
C ALA A 148 17.79 -9.44 -14.99
N ALA A 149 17.78 -9.86 -16.25
CA ALA A 149 18.95 -10.43 -16.91
C ALA A 149 18.89 -10.20 -18.43
N ALA A 150 19.58 -9.12 -18.86
CA ALA A 150 20.05 -8.77 -20.22
C ALA A 150 19.50 -7.43 -20.79
N PRO A 151 20.32 -6.68 -21.57
CA PRO A 151 20.33 -5.21 -21.53
C PRO A 151 19.47 -4.54 -22.61
N ALA A 152 19.32 -3.22 -22.38
CA ALA A 152 18.55 -2.22 -23.10
C ALA A 152 18.54 -2.29 -24.64
N LYS A 153 17.36 -2.04 -25.20
CA LYS A 153 17.18 -1.26 -26.43
C LYS A 153 15.97 -0.34 -26.26
N GLU A 154 16.22 0.96 -26.36
CA GLU A 154 15.21 2.01 -26.44
C GLU A 154 14.32 1.81 -27.69
N ALA A 155 13.00 1.98 -27.55
CA ALA A 155 12.20 2.89 -28.37
C ALA A 155 10.68 2.75 -28.11
N GLU A 156 10.07 3.92 -27.88
CA GLU A 156 8.74 4.37 -28.32
C GLU A 156 7.46 3.94 -27.61
N ALA A 157 6.68 4.99 -27.32
CA ALA A 157 5.36 4.99 -26.74
C ALA A 157 4.31 4.46 -27.73
N SER A 158 3.45 3.55 -27.24
CA SER A 158 2.00 3.74 -27.13
C SER A 158 1.27 2.39 -27.12
N THR A 159 0.19 2.35 -26.34
CA THR A 159 -0.93 1.40 -26.38
C THR A 159 -0.67 -0.06 -25.98
N GLY A 160 -1.19 -0.39 -24.79
CA GLY A 160 -1.83 -1.65 -24.43
C GLY A 160 -1.42 -2.90 -25.23
N SER A 161 -0.43 -3.62 -24.73
CA SER A 161 -0.20 -5.02 -25.06
C SER A 161 0.58 -5.65 -23.91
N GLY A 162 -0.06 -6.58 -23.20
CA GLY A 162 0.51 -7.28 -22.05
C GLY A 162 1.87 -7.89 -22.38
N SER A 163 2.91 -7.34 -21.75
CA SER A 163 4.22 -7.96 -21.60
C SER A 163 4.23 -8.72 -20.28
N ALA A 164 4.75 -9.96 -20.30
CA ALA A 164 5.04 -10.84 -19.16
C ALA A 164 4.23 -10.55 -17.88
N ARG A 165 2.97 -11.03 -17.85
CA ARG A 165 1.96 -10.85 -16.77
C ARG A 165 2.52 -10.26 -15.48
N ASP A 166 2.43 -8.94 -15.37
CA ASP A 166 2.55 -8.25 -14.10
C ASP A 166 1.47 -8.84 -13.17
N ASN A 167 1.88 -9.60 -12.15
CA ASN A 167 0.97 -10.21 -11.19
C ASN A 167 0.50 -9.18 -10.14
N TRP A 168 0.96 -7.93 -10.23
CA TRP A 168 0.57 -6.85 -9.33
C TRP A 168 -0.92 -6.54 -9.44
N GLN A 169 -1.68 -7.01 -8.46
CA GLN A 169 -3.11 -6.73 -8.32
C GLN A 169 -3.34 -5.94 -7.03
N PRO A 170 -3.35 -4.59 -7.09
CA PRO A 170 -3.36 -3.73 -5.91
C PRO A 170 -4.67 -3.81 -5.09
N ASP A 171 -5.76 -4.24 -5.72
CA ASP A 171 -7.09 -4.40 -5.09
C ASP A 171 -7.38 -5.86 -4.66
N HIS A 172 -6.43 -6.78 -4.90
CA HIS A 172 -6.54 -8.21 -4.60
C HIS A 172 -5.62 -8.55 -3.43
N GLY A 173 -6.18 -8.95 -2.29
CA GLY A 173 -5.35 -8.99 -1.09
C GLY A 173 -6.00 -9.50 0.17
N VAL A 174 -5.19 -9.50 1.24
CA VAL A 174 -5.68 -9.66 2.61
C VAL A 174 -5.64 -8.31 3.30
N LEU A 175 -6.82 -7.84 3.68
CA LEU A 175 -7.02 -6.58 4.39
C LEU A 175 -7.02 -6.84 5.89
N PHE A 176 -6.08 -6.23 6.59
CA PHE A 176 -6.06 -6.17 8.05
C PHE A 176 -6.60 -4.83 8.50
N THR A 177 -7.58 -4.83 9.40
CA THR A 177 -8.16 -3.60 9.95
C THR A 177 -8.04 -3.56 11.46
N ALA A 178 -7.97 -2.34 12.00
CA ALA A 178 -8.11 -2.06 13.42
C ALA A 178 -9.16 -0.97 13.63
N SER A 179 -10.31 -1.38 14.16
CA SER A 179 -11.43 -0.49 14.47
C SER A 179 -11.39 -0.09 15.94
N PRO A 180 -11.41 1.22 16.26
CA PRO A 180 -11.45 1.68 17.64
C PRO A 180 -12.82 1.41 18.27
N THR A 181 -12.80 1.07 19.56
CA THR A 181 -13.98 0.83 20.40
C THR A 181 -13.77 1.49 21.76
N LEU A 182 -14.81 1.55 22.59
CA LEU A 182 -14.70 2.07 23.97
C LEU A 182 -13.76 1.22 24.85
N PHE A 183 -13.46 -0.02 24.46
CA PHE A 183 -12.68 -0.98 25.25
C PHE A 183 -11.33 -1.34 24.61
N GLY A 184 -10.87 -0.57 23.62
CA GLY A 184 -9.64 -0.82 22.89
C GLY A 184 -9.89 -0.95 21.40
N ARG A 185 -9.15 -1.83 20.71
CA ARG A 185 -9.27 -2.03 19.26
C ARG A 185 -9.70 -3.45 18.95
N ILE A 186 -10.59 -3.58 17.97
CA ILE A 186 -10.92 -4.88 17.38
C ILE A 186 -10.13 -5.00 16.09
N TYR A 187 -9.39 -6.09 15.98
CA TYR A 187 -8.62 -6.43 14.80
C TYR A 187 -9.40 -7.45 13.98
N ASN A 188 -9.49 -7.20 12.67
CA ASN A 188 -10.12 -8.13 11.74
C ASN A 188 -9.21 -8.32 10.53
N ALA A 189 -9.39 -9.46 9.87
CA ALA A 189 -8.76 -9.76 8.61
C ALA A 189 -9.83 -10.20 7.60
N PHE A 190 -9.68 -9.71 6.38
CA PHE A 190 -10.60 -10.00 5.28
C PHE A 190 -9.80 -10.37 4.03
N TYR A 191 -10.32 -11.31 3.25
CA TYR A 191 -9.84 -11.59 1.92
C TYR A 191 -10.69 -10.83 0.89
N CYS A 192 -10.00 -10.05 0.07
CA CYS A 192 -10.58 -9.22 -0.98
C CYS A 192 -10.16 -9.80 -2.32
N ASP A 193 -11.12 -10.30 -3.12
CA ASP A 193 -10.84 -10.98 -4.40
C ASP A 193 -10.68 -10.01 -5.59
N GLY A 194 -10.85 -8.71 -5.34
CA GLY A 194 -10.73 -7.62 -6.32
C GLY A 194 -12.07 -7.23 -6.95
N SER A 195 -13.08 -8.10 -6.90
CA SER A 195 -14.41 -7.84 -7.46
C SER A 195 -15.16 -6.74 -6.71
N GLN A 196 -14.80 -6.51 -5.44
CA GLN A 196 -15.38 -5.48 -4.59
C GLN A 196 -14.92 -4.05 -4.91
N GLY A 197 -13.87 -3.88 -5.73
CA GLY A 197 -13.22 -2.58 -5.94
C GLY A 197 -12.76 -1.97 -4.61
N ARG A 198 -13.21 -0.74 -4.32
CA ARG A 198 -12.86 0.00 -3.08
C ARG A 198 -13.81 -0.25 -1.90
N ASP A 199 -14.85 -1.05 -2.09
CA ASP A 199 -15.82 -1.35 -1.04
C ASP A 199 -15.38 -2.59 -0.25
N PHE A 200 -14.46 -2.37 0.69
CA PHE A 200 -13.89 -3.45 1.49
C PHE A 200 -14.87 -4.13 2.46
N SER A 201 -16.07 -3.56 2.65
CA SER A 201 -17.12 -4.19 3.45
C SER A 201 -17.63 -5.50 2.84
N LYS A 202 -17.39 -5.71 1.53
CA LYS A 202 -17.77 -6.90 0.78
C LYS A 202 -16.70 -8.00 0.79
N CYS A 203 -15.53 -7.75 1.40
CA CYS A 203 -14.48 -8.75 1.50
C CYS A 203 -14.88 -9.89 2.45
N GLU A 204 -14.44 -11.10 2.13
CA GLU A 204 -14.73 -12.30 2.93
C GLU A 204 -13.97 -12.23 4.26
N ARG A 205 -14.64 -12.39 5.40
CA ARG A 205 -13.97 -12.42 6.71
C ARG A 205 -13.14 -13.69 6.86
N LEU A 206 -11.89 -13.55 7.27
CA LEU A 206 -11.00 -14.66 7.62
C LEU A 206 -11.04 -14.89 9.14
N PRO A 207 -11.78 -15.90 9.65
CA PRO A 207 -11.64 -16.30 11.04
C PRO A 207 -10.21 -16.84 11.24
N ASP A 208 -9.55 -16.47 12.32
CA ASP A 208 -8.19 -16.91 12.71
C ASP A 208 -6.98 -16.21 12.06
N ALA A 209 -7.18 -15.09 11.37
CA ALA A 209 -6.11 -14.27 10.83
C ALA A 209 -5.82 -13.06 11.73
N ASP A 210 -5.18 -13.30 12.88
CA ASP A 210 -4.75 -12.24 13.81
C ASP A 210 -3.47 -11.52 13.28
N PRO A 211 -3.49 -10.21 13.06
CA PRO A 211 -2.37 -9.50 12.43
C PRO A 211 -1.07 -9.54 13.25
N TYR A 212 -1.12 -9.70 14.57
CA TYR A 212 0.09 -9.86 15.39
C TYR A 212 0.68 -11.27 15.24
N LYS A 213 -0.18 -12.30 15.25
CA LYS A 213 0.26 -13.69 15.06
C LYS A 213 0.86 -13.93 13.67
N LEU A 214 0.34 -13.22 12.67
CA LEU A 214 0.80 -13.29 11.29
C LEU A 214 2.05 -12.42 11.04
N GLY A 215 2.47 -11.60 12.02
CA GLY A 215 3.59 -10.69 11.88
C GLY A 215 3.35 -9.56 10.88
N VAL A 216 2.08 -9.15 10.70
CA VAL A 216 1.70 -7.92 9.99
C VAL A 216 1.74 -6.74 10.93
N LEU A 217 1.54 -6.97 12.23
CA LEU A 217 1.78 -5.99 13.29
C LEU A 217 2.81 -6.56 14.27
N THR A 218 3.69 -5.71 14.76
CA THR A 218 4.60 -6.04 15.86
C THR A 218 4.02 -5.59 17.21
N PRO A 219 4.25 -6.35 18.28
CA PRO A 219 3.89 -5.95 19.66
C PRO A 219 4.50 -4.61 20.09
#